data_AF-A0A6A3PTC3-F1
#
_entry.id   AF-A0A6A3PTC3-F1
#
_cell.length_a   1.000
_cell.length_b   1.000
_cell.length_c   1.000
_cell.angle_alpha   90.00
_cell.angle_beta   90.00
_cell.angle_gamma   90.00
#
_symmetry.space_group_name_H-M   'P 1'
#
loop_
_entity.id
_entity.type
_entity.pdbx_description
1 polymer ?
#
loop_
_entity_poly.entity_id
_entity_poly.type
_entity_poly.pdbx_seq_one_letter_code
_entity_poly.pdbx_strand_id
1 'polypeptide(L)' 'MRIYEMKLKLPSSARDWRYNLDEDIRHSWKRFLKAFKEKYCKAKTSDSERYYSMTQKKTEAPLEFFYRLNRVADKASVV' A
#
# COMPACT_ATOMS: atom_id res chain seq x y z
N MET A 1 -5.53 3.27 -21.77
CA MET A 1 -6.07 4.40 -20.98
C MET A 1 -5.25 4.67 -19.71
N ARG A 2 -5.18 3.75 -18.72
CA ARG A 2 -4.56 3.99 -17.39
C ARG A 2 -3.09 4.47 -17.38
N ILE A 3 -2.25 4.01 -18.31
CA ILE A 3 -0.84 4.44 -18.38
C ILE A 3 -0.70 5.92 -18.76
N TYR A 4 -1.49 6.39 -19.73
CA TYR A 4 -1.43 7.77 -20.21
C TYR A 4 -1.95 8.75 -19.17
N GLU A 5 -3.01 8.39 -18.44
CA GLU A 5 -3.53 9.21 -17.34
C GLU A 5 -2.56 9.29 -16.16
N MET A 6 -1.88 8.19 -15.81
CA MET A 6 -0.82 8.24 -14.79
C MET A 6 0.36 9.10 -15.23
N LYS A 7 0.78 9.05 -16.51
CA LYS A 7 1.88 9.90 -17.02
C LYS A 7 1.61 11.39 -16.79
N LEU A 8 0.35 11.82 -16.91
CA LEU A 8 -0.05 13.22 -16.70
C LEU A 8 -0.18 13.59 -15.22
N LYS A 9 -0.48 12.62 -14.34
CA LYS A 9 -0.71 12.84 -12.90
C LYS A 9 0.52 12.58 -12.02
N LEU A 10 1.60 12.04 -12.57
CA LEU A 10 2.81 11.74 -11.81
C LEU A 10 3.65 13.00 -11.55
N PRO A 11 4.14 13.21 -10.31
CA PRO A 11 5.12 14.25 -10.01
C PRO A 11 6.36 14.13 -10.90
N SER A 12 7.06 15.25 -11.15
CA SER A 12 8.28 15.26 -11.98
C SER A 12 9.30 14.20 -11.53
N SER A 13 9.55 14.07 -10.23
CA SER A 13 10.46 13.06 -9.67
C SER A 13 10.07 11.61 -10.01
N ALA A 14 8.77 11.31 -10.12
CA ALA A 14 8.29 9.99 -10.49
C ALA A 14 8.35 9.73 -12.00
N ARG A 15 8.25 10.80 -12.82
CA ARG A 15 8.47 10.72 -14.27
C ARG A 15 9.95 10.49 -14.56
N ASP A 16 10.84 11.22 -13.91
CA ASP A 16 12.30 11.10 -14.06
C ASP A 16 12.78 9.72 -13.62
N TRP A 17 12.31 9.24 -12.45
CA TRP A 17 12.58 7.87 -12.01
C TRP A 17 12.13 6.82 -13.04
N ARG A 18 10.95 7.00 -13.64
CA ARG A 18 10.44 6.08 -14.66
C ARG A 18 11.32 6.06 -15.91
N TYR A 19 11.90 7.19 -16.34
CA TYR A 19 12.80 7.22 -17.50
C TYR A 19 14.09 6.43 -17.28
N ASN A 20 14.51 6.28 -16.02
CA ASN A 20 15.68 5.48 -15.63
C ASN A 20 15.38 3.97 -15.51
N LEU A 21 14.14 3.52 -15.76
CA LEU A 21 13.80 2.11 -15.76
C LEU A 21 14.09 1.47 -17.12
N ASP A 22 14.47 0.20 -17.08
CA ASP A 22 14.62 -0.63 -18.28
C ASP A 22 13.36 -0.62 -19.13
N GLU A 23 13.56 -0.73 -20.44
CA GLU A 23 12.48 -0.63 -21.42
C GLU A 23 11.39 -1.70 -21.21
N ASP A 24 11.77 -2.93 -20.91
CA ASP A 24 10.86 -4.03 -20.63
C ASP A 24 9.97 -3.75 -19.40
N ILE A 25 10.52 -3.08 -18.37
CA ILE A 25 9.79 -2.65 -17.18
C ILE A 25 8.86 -1.48 -17.53
N ARG A 26 9.33 -0.51 -18.33
CA ARG A 26 8.54 0.65 -18.75
C ARG A 26 7.31 0.24 -19.56
N HIS A 27 7.45 -0.71 -20.49
CA HIS A 27 6.36 -1.10 -21.39
C HIS A 27 5.41 -2.14 -20.79
N SER A 28 5.86 -2.96 -19.83
CA SER A 28 4.99 -3.89 -19.12
C SER A 28 4.27 -3.20 -17.96
N TRP A 29 2.96 -2.99 -18.09
CA TRP A 29 2.16 -2.40 -17.01
C TRP A 29 2.29 -3.15 -15.68
N LYS A 30 2.33 -4.49 -15.72
CA LYS A 30 2.47 -5.34 -14.54
C LYS A 30 3.82 -5.10 -13.84
N ARG A 31 4.91 -5.06 -14.61
CA ARG A 31 6.27 -4.81 -14.06
C ARG A 31 6.42 -3.39 -13.56
N PHE A 32 5.96 -2.41 -14.33
CA PHE A 32 5.95 -1.01 -13.92
C PHE A 32 5.18 -0.79 -12.61
N LEU A 33 3.96 -1.33 -12.50
CA LEU A 33 3.12 -1.15 -11.31
C LEU A 33 3.78 -1.79 -10.07
N LYS A 34 4.48 -2.92 -10.23
CA LYS A 34 5.25 -3.55 -9.15
C LYS A 34 6.38 -2.62 -8.68
N ALA A 35 7.25 -2.18 -9.60
CA ALA A 35 8.36 -1.29 -9.28
C ALA A 35 7.88 0.05 -8.67
N PHE A 36 6.77 0.59 -9.18
CA PHE A 36 6.19 1.83 -8.67
C PHE A 36 5.71 1.67 -7.23
N LYS A 37 5.01 0.56 -6.92
CA LYS A 37 4.58 0.25 -5.55
C LYS A 37 5.76 0.06 -4.62
N GLU A 38 6.82 -0.63 -5.05
CA GLU A 38 8.02 -0.84 -4.23
C GLU A 38 8.76 0.48 -3.94
N LYS A 39 8.81 1.41 -4.90
CA LYS A 39 9.52 2.69 -4.75
C LYS A 39 8.73 3.72 -3.95
N TYR A 40 7.43 3.84 -4.21
CA TYR A 40 6.62 4.97 -3.73
C TYR A 40 5.52 4.58 -2.73
N CYS A 41 5.06 3.34 -2.74
CA CYS A 41 4.15 2.88 -1.71
C CYS A 41 4.98 2.34 -0.55
N LYS A 42 4.72 2.83 0.67
CA LYS A 42 5.27 2.17 1.85
C LYS A 42 4.85 0.70 1.84
N ALA A 43 5.73 -0.20 2.27
CA ALA A 43 5.35 -1.58 2.53
C ALA A 43 4.07 -1.54 3.37
N LYS A 44 3.04 -2.25 2.91
CA LYS A 44 1.81 -2.36 3.69
C LYS A 44 2.22 -3.02 5.01
N THR A 45 1.97 -2.37 6.13
CA THR A 45 2.08 -2.96 7.47
C THR A 45 1.45 -4.34 7.42
N SER A 46 2.19 -5.37 7.83
CA SER A 46 1.67 -6.74 7.80
C SER A 46 0.39 -6.81 8.65
N ASP A 47 -0.52 -7.72 8.33
CA ASP A 47 -1.77 -7.81 9.11
C ASP A 47 -1.47 -8.18 10.58
N SER A 48 -0.40 -8.95 10.84
CA SER A 48 0.11 -9.23 12.20
C SER A 48 0.69 -7.99 12.89
N GLU A 49 1.54 -7.21 12.22
CA GLU A 49 2.08 -5.96 12.79
C GLU A 49 0.95 -4.96 13.07
N ARG A 50 -0.07 -4.92 12.21
CA ARG A 50 -1.27 -4.10 12.40
C ARG A 50 -2.10 -4.55 13.61
N TYR A 51 -2.17 -5.85 13.88
CA TYR A 51 -2.84 -6.39 15.07
C TYR A 51 -2.12 -5.97 16.35
N TYR A 52 -0.81 -6.21 16.45
CA TYR A 52 -0.04 -5.91 17.65
C TYR A 52 0.18 -4.41 17.90
N SER A 53 0.15 -3.58 16.85
CA SER A 53 0.25 -2.11 16.98
C SER A 53 -1.11 -1.42 17.17
N MET A 54 -2.23 -2.14 17.09
CA MET A 54 -3.55 -1.54 17.18
C MET A 54 -3.85 -1.05 18.60
N THR A 55 -4.16 0.24 18.72
CA THR A 55 -4.58 0.85 19.99
C THR A 55 -6.04 1.31 19.92
N GLN A 56 -6.68 1.35 21.10
CA GLN A 56 -8.01 1.93 21.25
C GLN A 56 -7.91 3.45 21.12
N LYS A 57 -8.80 4.05 20.32
CA LYS A 57 -8.86 5.51 20.21
C LYS A 57 -9.54 6.09 21.45
N LYS A 58 -9.14 7.30 21.85
CA LYS A 58 -9.71 7.99 23.03
C LYS A 58 -11.25 8.12 23.01
N THR A 59 -11.84 8.21 21.82
CA THR A 59 -13.28 8.38 21.60
C THR A 59 -14.01 7.08 21.24
N GLU A 60 -13.29 5.96 21.15
CA GLU A 60 -13.84 4.67 20.73
C GLU A 60 -14.32 3.89 21.94
N ALA A 61 -15.57 3.42 21.92
CA ALA A 61 -16.09 2.54 22.94
C ALA A 61 -15.29 1.22 22.97
N PRO A 62 -15.07 0.59 24.14
CA PRO A 62 -14.29 -0.65 24.24
C PRO A 62 -14.80 -1.78 23.34
N LEU A 63 -16.12 -1.92 23.19
CA LEU A 63 -16.72 -2.95 22.34
C LEU A 63 -16.39 -2.74 20.85
N GLU A 64 -16.43 -1.49 20.38
CA GLU A 64 -16.09 -1.16 19.00
C GLU A 64 -14.60 -1.40 18.72
N PHE A 65 -13.74 -1.10 19.70
CA PHE A 65 -12.34 -1.47 19.61
C PHE A 65 -12.16 -2.99 19.50
N PHE A 66 -12.86 -3.77 20.32
CA PHE A 66 -12.81 -5.23 20.28
C PHE A 66 -13.23 -5.81 18.93
N TYR A 67 -14.34 -5.34 18.35
CA TYR A 67 -14.78 -5.77 17.02
C TYR A 67 -13.77 -5.41 15.92
N ARG A 68 -13.20 -4.20 15.99
CA ARG A 68 -12.14 -3.79 15.05
C ARG A 68 -10.89 -4.65 15.19
N LEU A 69 -10.48 -4.97 16.42
CA LEU A 69 -9.32 -5.79 16.72
C LEU A 69 -9.49 -7.21 16.18
N ASN A 70 -10.65 -7.85 16.42
CA ASN A 70 -10.93 -9.21 15.92
C ASN A 70 -10.93 -9.30 14.39
N ARG A 71 -11.44 -8.28 13.69
CA ARG A 71 -11.37 -8.24 12.22
C ARG A 71 -9.95 -8.15 11.67
N VAL A 72 -9.00 -7.64 12.46
CA VAL A 72 -7.58 -7.65 12.08
C VAL A 72 -6.92 -8.96 12.49
N ALA A 73 -7.31 -9.53 13.64
CA ALA A 73 -6.82 -10.83 14.11
C ALA A 73 -7.13 -11.96 13.12
N ASP A 74 -8.34 -11.98 12.56
CA ASP A 74 -8.76 -12.92 11.50
C ASP A 74 -7.86 -12.82 10.26
N LYS A 75 -7.57 -11.60 9.81
CA LYS A 75 -6.66 -11.35 8.66
C LYS A 75 -5.20 -11.69 8.96
N ALA A 76 -4.81 -11.59 10.22
CA ALA A 76 -3.49 -11.94 10.69
C ALA A 76 -3.33 -13.43 10.98
N SER A 77 -4.41 -14.22 10.90
CA SER A 77 -4.46 -15.64 11.30
C SER A 77 -3.96 -15.87 12.73
N VAL A 78 -4.35 -14.97 13.65
CA VAL A 78 -4.00 -15.00 15.08
C VAL A 78 -5.12 -15.61 15.94
N VAL A 79 -6.24 -15.99 15.31
CA VAL A 79 -7.44 -16.58 15.93
C VAL A 79 -7.61 -18.02 15.49
#